data_AF-A0A381USW8-F1
#
_entry.id   AF-A0A381USW8-F1
#
_cell.length_a   1.000
_cell.length_b   1.000
_cell.length_c   1.000
_cell.angle_alpha   90.00
_cell.angle_beta   90.00
_cell.angle_gamma   90.00
#
_symmetry.space_group_name_H-M   'P 1'
#
loop_
_entity.id
_entity.type
_entity.pdbx_description
1 polymer ?
#
loop_
_entity_poly.entity_id
_entity_poly.type
_entity_poly.pdbx_seq_one_letter_code
_entity_poly.pdbx_strand_id
1 'polypeptide(L)'
;VYTEAEVKWCQGRAVPAMHLAGRFAAKEAVKKALLASGEENIPLSGIEIIRQEGCPPEVSLHLDLIRPYHCQVSISHTDSLATAVAIVAPQ
;
A
#
# COMPACT_ATOMS: atom_id res chain seq x y z
N VAL A 1 5.56 9.79 0.65
CA VAL A 1 4.44 8.95 0.14
C VAL A 1 4.94 7.59 -0.30
N TYR A 2 5.86 7.52 -1.26
CA TYR A 2 6.45 6.26 -1.75
C TYR A 2 7.86 6.05 -1.18
N THR A 3 8.29 4.80 -1.07
CA THR A 3 9.70 4.45 -0.86
C THR A 3 10.47 4.58 -2.18
N GLU A 4 11.80 4.67 -2.10
CA GLU A 4 12.65 4.68 -3.30
C GLU A 4 12.48 3.40 -4.13
N ALA A 5 12.29 2.26 -3.46
CA ALA A 5 12.07 0.97 -4.12
C ALA A 5 10.75 0.95 -4.91
N GLU A 6 9.67 1.52 -4.37
CA GLU A 6 8.39 1.64 -5.07
C GLU A 6 8.49 2.55 -6.30
N VAL A 7 9.16 3.70 -6.16
CA VAL A 7 9.38 4.64 -7.27
C VAL A 7 10.18 3.95 -8.38
N LYS A 8 11.29 3.31 -8.03
CA LYS A 8 12.14 2.56 -8.97
C LYS A 8 11.36 1.46 -9.69
N TRP A 9 10.53 0.70 -8.96
CA TRP A 9 9.69 -0.33 -9.56
C TRP A 9 8.68 0.26 -10.54
N CYS A 10 8.01 1.36 -10.20
CA CYS A 10 7.00 1.98 -11.05
C CYS A 10 7.61 2.58 -12.33
N GLN A 11 8.80 3.17 -12.23
CA GLN A 11 9.52 3.71 -13.38
C GLN A 11 9.87 2.65 -14.43
N GLY A 12 10.02 1.38 -14.04
CA GLY A 12 10.25 0.26 -14.95
C GLY A 12 9.00 -0.30 -15.64
N ARG A 13 7.83 0.33 -15.47
CA ARG A 13 6.56 -0.14 -16.06
C ARG A 13 6.09 0.76 -17.20
N ALA A 14 5.24 0.22 -18.06
CA ALA A 14 4.76 0.91 -19.26
C ALA A 14 4.11 2.26 -18.97
N VAL A 15 3.35 2.38 -17.88
CA VAL A 15 2.73 3.64 -17.45
C VAL A 15 3.01 3.86 -15.95
N PRO A 16 4.13 4.52 -15.59
CA PRO A 16 4.54 4.68 -14.20
C PRO A 16 3.48 5.37 -13.33
N ALA A 17 2.80 6.38 -13.86
CA ALA A 17 1.76 7.14 -13.15
C ALA A 17 0.60 6.25 -12.68
N MET A 18 0.15 5.31 -13.53
CA MET A 18 -0.93 4.36 -13.21
C MET A 18 -0.53 3.43 -12.06
N HIS A 19 0.70 2.94 -12.05
CA HIS A 19 1.21 2.09 -10.98
C HIS A 19 1.45 2.84 -9.66
N LEU A 20 1.83 4.11 -9.73
CA LEU A 20 1.93 4.99 -8.56
C LEU A 20 0.54 5.28 -8.00
N ALA A 21 -0.46 5.57 -8.84
CA ALA A 21 -1.84 5.78 -8.41
C ALA A 21 -2.42 4.53 -7.69
N GLY A 22 -2.18 3.33 -8.22
CA GLY A 22 -2.55 2.08 -7.55
C GLY A 22 -1.91 1.92 -6.17
N ARG A 23 -0.62 2.24 -6.04
CA ARG A 23 0.08 2.22 -4.73
C ARG A 23 -0.43 3.28 -3.77
N PHE A 24 -0.74 4.47 -4.26
CA PHE A 24 -1.34 5.50 -3.44
C PHE A 24 -2.68 5.04 -2.85
N ALA A 25 -3.57 4.49 -3.68
CA ALA A 25 -4.84 3.95 -3.25
C ALA A 25 -4.66 2.84 -2.21
N ALA A 26 -3.71 1.91 -2.45
CA ALA A 26 -3.39 0.83 -1.51
C ALA A 26 -2.88 1.35 -0.15
N LYS A 27 -1.94 2.30 -0.16
CA LYS A 27 -1.39 2.90 1.07
C LYS A 27 -2.48 3.63 1.86
N GLU A 28 -3.34 4.38 1.19
CA GLU A 28 -4.48 5.05 1.82
C GLU A 28 -5.49 4.05 2.40
N ALA A 29 -5.78 2.95 1.71
CA ALA A 29 -6.67 1.90 2.21
C ALA A 29 -6.11 1.25 3.49
N VAL A 30 -4.82 0.89 3.48
CA VAL A 30 -4.13 0.32 4.66
C VAL A 30 -4.10 1.33 5.80
N LYS A 31 -3.72 2.59 5.52
CA LYS A 31 -3.70 3.67 6.52
C LYS A 31 -5.05 3.79 7.23
N LYS A 32 -6.14 3.87 6.46
CA LYS A 32 -7.49 4.01 7.03
C LYS A 32 -7.87 2.81 7.88
N ALA A 33 -7.54 1.60 7.45
CA ALA A 33 -7.81 0.38 8.20
C ALA A 33 -7.03 0.32 9.53
N LEU A 34 -5.75 0.72 9.53
CA LEU A 34 -4.93 0.80 10.75
C LEU A 34 -5.46 1.87 11.72
N LEU A 35 -5.78 3.06 11.22
CA LEU A 35 -6.39 4.13 12.04
C LEU A 35 -7.72 3.67 12.66
N ALA A 36 -8.57 2.98 11.87
CA ALA A 36 -9.82 2.41 12.37
C ALA A 36 -9.60 1.28 13.40
N SER A 37 -8.41 0.68 13.42
CA SER A 37 -8.00 -0.33 14.38
C SER A 37 -7.38 0.23 15.66
N GLY A 38 -7.34 1.56 15.82
CA GLY A 38 -6.84 2.23 17.02
C GLY A 38 -5.36 2.61 16.98
N GLU A 39 -4.71 2.52 15.82
CA GLU A 39 -3.39 3.12 15.61
C GLU A 39 -3.49 4.64 15.40
N GLU A 40 -2.39 5.34 15.63
CA GLU A 40 -2.25 6.77 15.38
C GLU A 40 -1.02 7.05 14.51
N ASN A 41 -0.93 8.25 13.92
CA ASN A 41 0.26 8.71 13.19
C ASN A 41 0.78 7.73 12.11
N ILE A 42 -0.02 7.50 11.08
CA ILE A 42 0.31 6.57 9.99
C ILE A 42 0.71 7.35 8.72
N PRO A 43 1.99 7.73 8.56
CA PRO A 43 2.48 8.33 7.33
C PRO A 43 2.50 7.30 6.20
N LEU A 44 2.07 7.70 5.00
CA LEU A 44 2.03 6.80 3.84
C LEU A 44 3.41 6.24 3.46
N SER A 45 4.50 6.95 3.78
CA SER A 45 5.87 6.47 3.55
C SER A 45 6.24 5.27 4.44
N GLY A 46 5.56 5.07 5.57
CA GLY A 46 5.77 3.90 6.43
C GLY A 46 4.96 2.67 6.01
N ILE A 47 4.08 2.79 5.00
CA ILE A 47 3.36 1.65 4.42
C ILE A 47 3.98 1.37 3.06
N GLU A 48 4.66 0.26 2.86
CA GLU A 48 5.26 -0.10 1.57
C GLU A 48 4.44 -1.18 0.85
N ILE A 49 4.17 -0.97 -0.43
CA ILE A 49 3.43 -1.90 -1.29
C ILE A 49 4.42 -2.60 -2.22
N ILE A 50 4.73 -3.84 -1.86
CA ILE A 50 5.65 -4.70 -2.59
C ILE A 50 4.85 -5.50 -3.62
N ARG A 51 5.35 -5.55 -4.86
CA ARG A 51 4.71 -6.33 -5.92
C ARG A 51 5.75 -7.15 -6.66
N GLN A 52 5.66 -8.47 -6.51
CA GLN A 52 6.41 -9.42 -7.29
C GLN A 52 5.61 -9.79 -8.55
N GLU A 53 6.31 -10.18 -9.61
CA GLU A 53 5.66 -10.57 -10.86
C GLU A 53 4.89 -11.87 -10.67
N GLY A 54 3.62 -11.90 -11.09
CA GLY A 54 2.74 -13.05 -10.91
C GLY A 54 2.17 -13.24 -9.50
N CYS A 55 2.54 -12.40 -8.53
CA CYS A 55 2.06 -12.51 -7.14
C CYS A 55 1.06 -11.39 -6.78
N PRO A 56 0.18 -11.64 -5.79
CA PRO A 56 -0.58 -10.57 -5.15
C PRO A 56 0.34 -9.49 -4.55
N PRO A 57 -0.13 -8.24 -4.41
CA PRO A 57 0.62 -7.21 -3.70
C PRO A 57 0.73 -7.54 -2.21
N GLU A 58 1.88 -7.29 -1.63
CA GLU A 58 2.18 -7.46 -0.21
C GLU A 58 2.34 -6.11 0.46
N VAL A 59 1.96 -6.03 1.73
CA VAL A 59 2.08 -4.82 2.57
C VAL A 59 3.19 -5.04 3.57
N SER A 60 4.19 -4.17 3.56
CA SER A 60 5.22 -4.08 4.60
C SER A 60 5.03 -2.80 5.40
N LEU A 61 5.04 -2.91 6.73
CA LEU A 61 4.81 -1.79 7.64
C LEU A 61 6.13 -1.43 8.34
N HIS A 62 6.63 -0.23 8.03
CA HIS A 62 7.81 0.38 8.62
C HIS A 62 7.37 1.47 9.62
N LEU A 63 6.58 1.05 10.62
CA LEU A 63 5.87 1.91 11.56
C LEU A 63 5.98 1.35 12.98
N ASP A 64 6.05 2.25 13.97
CA ASP A 64 5.89 1.90 15.38
C ASP A 64 4.39 1.82 15.70
N LEU A 65 3.85 0.61 15.60
CA LEU A 65 2.44 0.32 15.87
C LEU A 65 2.24 -0.17 17.31
N ILE A 66 1.06 0.04 17.89
CA ILE A 66 0.76 -0.43 19.25
C ILE A 66 0.72 -1.97 19.34
N ARG A 67 0.59 -2.66 18.20
CA ARG A 67 0.67 -4.13 18.05
C ARG A 67 1.01 -4.52 16.60
N PRO A 68 1.46 -5.75 16.35
CA PRO A 68 1.66 -6.25 14.98
C PRO A 68 0.33 -6.51 14.26
N TYR A 69 0.32 -6.35 12.93
CA TYR A 69 -0.82 -6.65 12.07
C TYR A 69 -0.46 -7.56 10.90
N HIS A 70 -1.41 -8.40 10.50
CA HIS A 70 -1.49 -8.96 9.15
C HIS A 70 -2.31 -8.03 8.27
N CYS A 71 -1.75 -7.67 7.11
CA CYS A 71 -2.39 -6.79 6.14
C CYS A 71 -2.52 -7.50 4.80
N GLN A 72 -3.74 -7.53 4.26
CA GLN A 72 -4.01 -7.96 2.89
C GLN A 72 -4.54 -6.77 2.11
N VAL A 73 -4.11 -6.64 0.85
CA VAL A 73 -4.57 -5.56 -0.02
C VAL A 73 -4.86 -6.10 -1.42
N SER A 74 -5.90 -5.55 -2.03
CA SER A 74 -6.21 -5.74 -3.45
C SER A 74 -6.25 -4.38 -4.14
N ILE A 75 -5.73 -4.32 -5.36
CA ILE A 75 -5.58 -3.09 -6.14
C ILE A 75 -6.23 -3.31 -7.49
N SER A 76 -7.08 -2.37 -7.90
CA SER A 76 -7.65 -2.30 -9.24
C SER A 76 -7.46 -0.91 -9.82
N HIS A 77 -7.24 -0.82 -11.13
CA HIS A 77 -7.08 0.45 -11.80
C HIS A 77 -7.61 0.40 -13.23
N THR A 78 -8.04 1.56 -13.71
CA THR A 78 -8.30 1.87 -15.11
C THR A 78 -7.24 2.87 -15.59
N ASP A 79 -7.45 3.45 -16.76
CA ASP A 79 -6.70 4.61 -17.27
C ASP A 79 -6.92 5.90 -16.45
N SER A 80 -8.03 5.98 -15.73
CA SER A 80 -8.56 7.21 -15.12
C SER A 80 -8.77 7.12 -13.61
N LEU A 81 -8.82 5.90 -13.04
CA LEU A 81 -9.07 5.67 -11.62
C LEU A 81 -8.16 4.56 -11.08
N ALA A 82 -7.74 4.70 -9.82
CA ALA A 82 -7.17 3.63 -9.03
C ALA A 82 -7.96 3.47 -7.73
N THR A 83 -8.20 2.22 -7.35
CA THR A 83 -8.89 1.87 -6.11
C THR A 83 -8.18 0.71 -5.42
N ALA A 84 -8.34 0.62 -4.11
CA ALA A 84 -7.81 -0.49 -3.34
C ALA A 84 -8.70 -0.80 -2.13
N VAL A 85 -8.71 -2.07 -1.75
CA VAL A 85 -9.36 -2.57 -0.53
C VAL A 85 -8.28 -3.20 0.33
N ALA A 86 -8.25 -2.83 1.62
CA ALA A 86 -7.34 -3.39 2.59
C ALA A 86 -8.11 -4.03 3.75
N ILE A 87 -7.65 -5.19 4.21
CA ILE A 87 -8.09 -5.85 5.43
C ILE A 87 -6.88 -5.92 6.35
N VAL A 88 -7.05 -5.46 7.59
CA VAL A 88 -6.04 -5.54 8.64
C VAL A 88 -6.60 -6.33 9.81
N ALA A 89 -5.78 -7.21 10.37
CA ALA A 89 -6.11 -7.99 11.57
C ALA A 89 -4.88 -8.03 12.48
N PRO A 90 -5.05 -7.96 13.82
CA PRO A 90 -3.95 -8.22 14.75
C PRO A 90 -3.31 -9.58 14.46
N GLN A 91 -1.99 -9.69 14.62
CA GLN A 91 -1.31 -10.99 14.61
C GLN A 91 -1.56 -11.75 15.92
#